data_AF-A0A0F9L3V5-F1
#
_entry.id   AF-A0A0F9L3V5-F1
#
_cell.length_a   1.000
_cell.length_b   1.000
_cell.length_c   1.000
_cell.angle_alpha   90.00
_cell.angle_beta   90.00
_cell.angle_gamma   90.00
#
_symmetry.space_group_name_H-M   'P 1'
#
loop_
_entity.id
_entity.type
_entity.pdbx_description
1 polymer ?
#
loop_
_entity_poly.entity_id
_entity_poly.type
_entity_poly.pdbx_seq_one_letter_code
_entity_poly.pdbx_strand_id
1 'polypeptide(L)'
;SFSIELQHSGIKYDKNNLEYLNLFYDVFALAFKEQKQNIEVLKETITKNDEMDLTSIILDLSLKQKWEKSFASNSLLSLFKDFTNQGEIFSSNTNEYEEDINPIDFLKNKKTVIIDLSILRDLEKKSFVAFVILAKLIHYIEGSEDYYKKLMVIPNVDIFFDSHYIDSSYNTANYGKIEEFIEPFFKRGFGFVFSANQIRYLHPHVFNYFQNIMSLQATDPRDIAVLKNQMNLQELQGAGYYSSKRNNTFQIDYLMKLHGDEILVKRSDIYQPFPGILDFKNLYNTTPLTKEQIINFMDWQGYKLKPIEQKILNKIKKTLFEKDFGIYAEFIEEIINFLNALKLVDQIGNLYTSKVKKELLQYINLKASKKVQDKVQIKEIRDDIFDMIVKHGYLIEAHPNRASGSESMRTSYVVGPKYTKALEDYFKTKGDTISDISMDTTKKNSEIASEILNTFLEETDNSIIDNKILKKKLSEQSSKLVWELFLMYEHNEKNEFGKALKIGETLIINYIRNLHQTFLKNNSNSPPEFDNPEIFFDYLAKNDLILLKKNEIKDYHKKAKQIFTGLGDNEKRANDLYEILTEFSFKLDK
;
A
#
# COMPACT_ATOMS: atom_id res chain seq x y z
N SER A 1 5.61 -7.66 -1.75
CA SER A 1 4.52 -7.59 -2.76
C SER A 1 4.80 -6.46 -3.72
N PHE A 2 4.26 -6.45 -4.94
CA PHE A 2 4.46 -5.33 -5.86
C PHE A 2 3.25 -4.40 -5.78
N SER A 3 3.49 -3.12 -5.53
CA SER A 3 2.47 -2.08 -5.59
C SER A 3 3.11 -0.78 -6.06
N ILE A 4 2.37 -0.01 -6.84
CA ILE A 4 2.80 1.26 -7.42
C ILE A 4 2.09 2.37 -6.67
N GLU A 5 2.88 3.18 -5.98
CA GLU A 5 2.39 4.43 -5.41
C GLU A 5 2.46 5.54 -6.46
N LEU A 6 1.36 6.26 -6.67
CA LEU A 6 1.27 7.26 -7.74
C LEU A 6 1.89 8.61 -7.34
N GLN A 7 1.76 9.01 -6.08
CA GLN A 7 2.19 10.33 -5.59
C GLN A 7 3.70 10.42 -5.32
N HIS A 8 4.32 9.30 -4.95
CA HIS A 8 5.73 9.25 -4.59
C HIS A 8 6.53 8.46 -5.60
N SER A 9 7.75 8.89 -5.92
CA SER A 9 8.64 8.19 -6.83
C SER A 9 9.00 6.77 -6.34
N GLY A 10 9.05 6.58 -5.02
CA GLY A 10 9.49 5.35 -4.38
C GLY A 10 10.94 5.39 -3.89
N ILE A 11 11.66 6.48 -4.15
CA ILE A 11 12.98 6.74 -3.56
C ILE A 11 12.78 7.21 -2.10
N LYS A 12 13.50 6.60 -1.16
CA LYS A 12 13.42 7.01 0.26
C LYS A 12 13.94 8.44 0.43
N TYR A 13 13.12 9.30 1.04
CA TYR A 13 13.44 10.71 1.31
C TYR A 13 13.79 11.52 0.04
N ASP A 14 13.04 11.27 -1.03
CA ASP A 14 13.22 11.95 -2.31
C ASP A 14 12.93 13.46 -2.22
N LYS A 15 13.98 14.28 -2.33
CA LYS A 15 13.85 15.74 -2.34
C LYS A 15 13.31 16.27 -3.67
N ASN A 16 13.36 15.47 -4.73
CA ASN A 16 13.02 15.86 -6.10
C ASN A 16 11.75 15.15 -6.59
N ASN A 17 10.86 14.72 -5.69
CA ASN A 17 9.62 14.02 -6.07
C ASN A 17 8.76 14.80 -7.08
N LEU A 18 8.88 16.13 -7.12
CA LEU A 18 8.21 16.99 -8.09
C LEU A 18 8.63 16.70 -9.54
N GLU A 19 9.88 16.31 -9.78
CA GLU A 19 10.38 15.91 -11.11
C GLU A 19 9.68 14.62 -11.58
N TYR A 20 9.56 13.63 -10.69
CA TYR A 20 8.76 12.44 -10.94
C TYR A 20 7.28 12.78 -11.19
N LEU A 21 6.69 13.66 -10.38
CA LEU A 21 5.29 14.03 -10.55
C LEU A 21 5.02 14.67 -11.92
N ASN A 22 5.95 15.47 -12.44
CA ASN A 22 5.84 16.01 -13.81
C ASN A 22 5.73 14.88 -14.85
N LEU A 23 6.64 13.90 -14.80
CA LEU A 23 6.57 12.72 -15.67
C LEU A 23 5.26 11.94 -15.47
N PHE A 24 4.79 11.80 -14.23
CA PHE A 24 3.50 11.15 -13.95
C PHE A 24 2.32 11.86 -14.63
N TYR A 25 2.29 13.19 -14.59
CA TYR A 25 1.24 13.97 -15.26
C TYR A 25 1.29 13.80 -16.78
N ASP A 26 2.49 13.73 -17.37
CA ASP A 26 2.67 13.42 -18.79
C ASP A 26 2.16 12.02 -19.14
N VAL A 27 2.46 11.01 -18.30
CA VAL A 27 1.94 9.65 -18.48
C VAL A 27 0.41 9.62 -18.43
N PHE A 28 -0.18 10.32 -17.47
CA PHE A 28 -1.62 10.42 -17.33
C PHE A 28 -2.27 11.06 -18.56
N ALA A 29 -1.70 12.17 -19.03
CA ALA A 29 -2.13 12.86 -20.24
C ALA A 29 -2.10 11.95 -21.47
N LEU A 30 -0.98 11.26 -21.69
CA LEU A 30 -0.77 10.42 -22.86
C LEU A 30 -1.60 9.14 -22.85
N ALA A 31 -1.76 8.50 -21.70
CA ALA A 31 -2.49 7.24 -21.60
C ALA A 31 -4.01 7.42 -21.76
N PHE A 32 -4.58 8.49 -21.18
CA PHE A 32 -6.03 8.74 -21.18
C PHE A 32 -6.48 9.82 -22.15
N LYS A 33 -5.55 10.40 -22.91
CA LYS A 33 -5.83 11.47 -23.88
C LYS A 33 -6.52 12.68 -23.24
N GLU A 34 -6.05 13.05 -22.05
CA GLU A 34 -6.69 14.02 -21.17
C GLU A 34 -6.31 15.48 -21.45
N GLN A 35 -7.28 16.39 -21.42
CA GLN A 35 -7.05 17.80 -21.76
C GLN A 35 -6.24 18.53 -20.69
N LYS A 36 -5.54 19.61 -21.09
CA LYS A 36 -4.76 20.49 -20.20
C LYS A 36 -5.49 20.84 -18.90
N GLN A 37 -6.75 21.28 -19.01
CA GLN A 37 -7.54 21.69 -17.86
C GLN A 37 -7.70 20.57 -16.84
N ASN A 38 -7.87 19.32 -17.29
CA ASN A 38 -8.01 18.16 -16.40
C ASN A 38 -6.67 17.85 -15.70
N ILE A 39 -5.55 18.04 -16.40
CA ILE A 39 -4.21 17.85 -15.85
C ILE A 39 -3.86 18.95 -14.84
N GLU A 40 -4.23 20.21 -15.10
CA GLU A 40 -4.03 21.29 -14.13
C GLU A 40 -4.87 21.06 -12.86
N VAL A 41 -6.13 20.62 -13.01
CA VAL A 41 -6.97 20.25 -11.86
C VAL A 41 -6.34 19.08 -11.09
N LEU A 42 -5.80 18.08 -11.78
CA LEU A 42 -5.08 16.96 -11.18
C LEU A 42 -3.85 17.45 -10.39
N LYS A 43 -3.01 18.30 -11.02
CA LYS A 43 -1.83 18.92 -10.40
C LYS A 43 -2.17 19.72 -9.15
N GLU A 44 -3.19 20.57 -9.24
CA GLU A 44 -3.67 21.34 -8.09
C GLU A 44 -4.20 20.43 -7.00
N THR A 45 -4.89 19.35 -7.35
CA THR A 45 -5.47 18.43 -6.39
C THR A 45 -4.39 17.65 -5.64
N ILE A 46 -3.36 17.15 -6.33
CA ILE A 46 -2.25 16.44 -5.68
C ILE A 46 -1.41 17.42 -4.86
N THR A 47 -1.05 18.58 -5.41
CA THR A 47 -0.22 19.58 -4.70
C THR A 47 -0.90 20.15 -3.45
N LYS A 48 -2.22 20.40 -3.49
CA LYS A 48 -2.97 20.90 -2.31
C LYS A 48 -3.12 19.85 -1.21
N ASN A 49 -2.96 18.58 -1.57
CA ASN A 49 -3.19 17.43 -0.70
C ASN A 49 -1.96 16.51 -0.65
N ASP A 50 -0.75 17.07 -0.69
CA ASP A 50 0.52 16.32 -0.78
C ASP A 50 0.71 15.35 0.40
N GLU A 51 0.13 15.67 1.56
CA GLU A 51 0.14 14.81 2.76
C GLU A 51 -0.98 13.74 2.77
N MET A 52 -1.93 13.80 1.82
CA MET A 52 -3.09 12.91 1.78
C MET A 52 -2.90 11.78 0.78
N ASP A 53 -3.21 10.56 1.21
CA ASP A 53 -3.24 9.40 0.32
C ASP A 53 -4.32 9.55 -0.79
N LEU A 54 -4.16 8.78 -1.86
CA LEU A 54 -5.06 8.82 -3.02
C LEU A 54 -6.53 8.54 -2.64
N THR A 55 -6.77 7.66 -1.68
CA THR A 55 -8.13 7.31 -1.21
C THR A 55 -8.80 8.50 -0.55
N SER A 56 -8.04 9.27 0.23
CA SER A 56 -8.48 10.51 0.87
C SER A 56 -8.82 11.57 -0.15
N ILE A 57 -8.00 11.70 -1.19
CA ILE A 57 -8.25 12.64 -2.30
C ILE A 57 -9.53 12.26 -3.03
N ILE A 58 -9.76 10.98 -3.30
CA ILE A 58 -11.01 10.50 -3.92
C ILE A 58 -12.21 10.84 -3.02
N LEU A 59 -12.07 10.63 -1.71
CA LEU A 59 -13.12 10.94 -0.75
C LEU A 59 -13.43 12.45 -0.76
N ASP A 60 -12.42 13.31 -0.60
CA ASP A 60 -12.58 14.78 -0.63
C ASP A 60 -13.24 15.26 -1.93
N LEU A 61 -12.74 14.79 -3.08
CA LEU A 61 -13.34 15.11 -4.38
C LEU A 61 -14.79 14.61 -4.48
N SER A 62 -15.10 13.43 -3.94
CA SER A 62 -16.43 12.84 -3.98
C SER A 62 -17.45 13.60 -3.13
N LEU A 63 -16.99 14.36 -2.13
CA LEU A 63 -17.79 15.16 -1.21
C LEU A 63 -17.92 16.63 -1.62
N LYS A 64 -17.27 17.07 -2.72
CA LYS A 64 -17.48 18.43 -3.25
C LYS A 64 -18.92 18.62 -3.73
N GLN A 65 -19.49 19.82 -3.54
CA GLN A 65 -20.86 20.10 -3.95
C GLN A 65 -20.99 19.98 -5.48
N LYS A 66 -22.17 19.58 -6.00
CA LYS A 66 -22.35 19.33 -7.45
C LYS A 66 -21.99 20.52 -8.34
N TRP A 67 -22.12 21.75 -7.86
CA TRP A 67 -21.77 22.97 -8.58
C TRP A 67 -20.28 23.35 -8.44
N GLU A 68 -19.58 22.81 -7.43
CA GLU A 68 -18.12 22.91 -7.27
C GLU A 68 -17.38 21.83 -8.06
N LYS A 69 -18.07 20.73 -8.40
CA LYS A 69 -17.57 19.67 -9.27
C LYS A 69 -17.59 20.12 -10.72
N SER A 70 -16.45 20.57 -11.22
CA SER A 70 -16.24 20.75 -12.66
C SER A 70 -16.33 19.41 -13.40
N PHE A 71 -16.63 19.44 -14.71
CA PHE A 71 -16.57 18.24 -15.56
C PHE A 71 -15.24 17.49 -15.42
N ALA A 72 -14.13 18.25 -15.36
CA ALA A 72 -12.78 17.76 -15.10
C ALA A 72 -12.69 16.93 -13.81
N SER A 73 -13.23 17.44 -12.69
CA SER A 73 -13.20 16.76 -11.40
C SER A 73 -13.98 15.44 -11.40
N ASN A 74 -15.07 15.34 -12.14
CA ASN A 74 -15.84 14.11 -12.28
C ASN A 74 -15.12 13.06 -13.14
N SER A 75 -14.41 13.48 -14.20
CA SER A 75 -13.57 12.59 -15.00
C SER A 75 -12.43 12.00 -14.15
N LEU A 76 -11.71 12.86 -13.43
CA LEU A 76 -10.64 12.44 -12.51
C LEU A 76 -11.14 11.50 -11.41
N LEU A 77 -12.30 11.80 -10.81
CA LEU A 77 -12.95 10.93 -9.84
C LEU A 77 -13.28 9.55 -10.42
N SER A 78 -13.78 9.49 -11.65
CA SER A 78 -14.08 8.22 -12.31
C SER A 78 -12.80 7.42 -12.52
N LEU A 79 -11.73 8.05 -13.01
CA LEU A 79 -10.45 7.40 -13.24
C LEU A 79 -9.82 6.89 -11.94
N PHE A 80 -9.79 7.72 -10.89
CA PHE A 80 -9.25 7.31 -9.59
C PHE A 80 -10.07 6.22 -8.90
N LYS A 81 -11.40 6.24 -9.05
CA LYS A 81 -12.26 5.15 -8.57
C LYS A 81 -11.98 3.85 -9.30
N ASP A 82 -11.74 3.90 -10.61
CA ASP A 82 -11.36 2.72 -11.39
C ASP A 82 -10.05 2.10 -10.88
N PHE A 83 -9.04 2.93 -10.57
CA PHE A 83 -7.77 2.47 -10.04
C PHE A 83 -7.84 1.92 -8.61
N THR A 84 -8.60 2.56 -7.73
CA THR A 84 -8.76 2.10 -6.33
C THR A 84 -9.64 0.85 -6.22
N ASN A 85 -10.67 0.73 -7.05
CA ASN A 85 -11.46 -0.51 -7.13
C ASN A 85 -10.59 -1.70 -7.54
N GLN A 86 -9.62 -1.45 -8.44
CA GLN A 86 -8.65 -2.42 -8.93
C GLN A 86 -7.48 -2.69 -7.99
N GLY A 87 -7.50 -2.23 -6.72
CA GLY A 87 -6.62 -2.40 -5.52
C GLY A 87 -5.45 -3.41 -5.45
N GLU A 88 -4.94 -3.87 -6.58
CA GLU A 88 -4.03 -4.98 -6.85
C GLU A 88 -2.71 -4.44 -7.41
N ILE A 89 -2.74 -3.27 -8.07
CA ILE A 89 -1.57 -2.61 -8.65
C ILE A 89 -1.19 -1.33 -7.90
N PHE A 90 -2.15 -0.63 -7.30
CA PHE A 90 -1.92 0.66 -6.64
C PHE A 90 -2.11 0.50 -5.12
N SER A 91 -1.10 0.88 -4.33
CA SER A 91 -1.22 0.92 -2.86
C SER A 91 -1.72 2.29 -2.43
N SER A 92 -2.73 2.32 -1.56
CA SER A 92 -3.16 3.53 -0.84
C SER A 92 -2.43 3.71 0.50
N ASN A 93 -1.70 2.69 0.96
CA ASN A 93 -1.14 2.68 2.32
C ASN A 93 0.38 2.65 2.28
N THR A 94 0.98 3.67 2.91
CA THR A 94 2.40 3.80 3.29
C THR A 94 2.77 2.88 4.45
N ASN A 95 2.21 1.67 4.53
CA ASN A 95 2.69 0.70 5.50
C ASN A 95 4.08 0.23 5.04
N GLU A 96 5.10 0.71 5.74
CA GLU A 96 6.49 0.27 5.66
C GLU A 96 6.59 -1.24 5.98
N TYR A 97 6.17 -2.08 5.04
CA TYR A 97 6.55 -3.48 5.06
C TYR A 97 7.90 -3.56 4.37
N GLU A 98 8.94 -3.94 5.12
CA GLU A 98 10.34 -4.07 4.67
C GLU A 98 10.56 -4.98 3.44
N GLU A 99 9.51 -5.58 2.86
CA GLU A 99 9.53 -6.51 1.73
C GLU A 99 8.65 -6.11 0.52
N ASP A 100 8.14 -4.88 0.45
CA ASP A 100 7.43 -4.43 -0.76
C ASP A 100 8.41 -4.01 -1.88
N ILE A 101 8.24 -4.63 -3.06
CA ILE A 101 9.11 -4.48 -4.21
C ILE A 101 8.71 -3.19 -4.91
N ASN A 102 9.65 -2.26 -5.01
CA ASN A 102 9.47 -1.02 -5.73
C ASN A 102 9.89 -1.18 -7.21
N PRO A 103 9.25 -0.48 -8.17
CA PRO A 103 9.75 -0.38 -9.55
C PRO A 103 11.26 -0.16 -9.67
N ILE A 104 11.85 0.64 -8.78
CA ILE A 104 13.29 0.92 -8.76
C ILE A 104 14.13 -0.35 -8.52
N ASP A 105 13.63 -1.32 -7.75
CA ASP A 105 14.33 -2.57 -7.47
C ASP A 105 14.53 -3.43 -8.71
N PHE A 106 13.74 -3.19 -9.77
CA PHE A 106 13.91 -3.84 -11.06
C PHE A 106 15.25 -3.52 -11.69
N LEU A 107 15.87 -2.39 -11.37
CA LEU A 107 17.16 -1.98 -11.91
C LEU A 107 18.36 -2.35 -11.03
N LYS A 108 18.14 -2.75 -9.77
CA LYS A 108 19.21 -3.08 -8.81
C LYS A 108 19.87 -4.44 -9.04
N ASN A 109 19.37 -5.25 -9.97
CA ASN A 109 19.94 -6.56 -10.27
C ASN A 109 19.91 -6.89 -11.77
N LYS A 110 20.72 -7.88 -12.18
CA LYS A 110 20.80 -8.36 -13.57
C LYS A 110 19.64 -9.29 -13.99
N LYS A 111 18.65 -9.54 -13.12
CA LYS A 111 17.60 -10.50 -13.42
C LYS A 111 16.65 -9.98 -14.49
N THR A 112 16.03 -10.89 -15.22
CA THR A 112 14.91 -10.56 -16.12
C THR A 112 13.67 -10.29 -15.27
N VAL A 113 12.99 -9.19 -15.54
CA VAL A 113 11.75 -8.80 -14.85
C VAL A 113 10.61 -8.90 -15.83
N ILE A 114 9.59 -9.68 -15.47
CA ILE A 114 8.34 -9.82 -16.22
C ILE A 114 7.26 -9.17 -15.38
N ILE A 115 6.59 -8.17 -15.95
CA ILE A 115 5.51 -7.44 -15.30
C ILE A 115 4.20 -7.93 -15.93
N ASP A 116 3.46 -8.74 -15.18
CA ASP A 116 2.17 -9.24 -15.63
C ASP A 116 1.08 -8.22 -15.31
N LEU A 117 0.53 -7.61 -16.37
CA LEU A 117 -0.59 -6.66 -16.30
C LEU A 117 -1.90 -7.29 -16.79
N SER A 118 -1.99 -8.62 -16.87
CA SER A 118 -3.18 -9.33 -17.37
C SER A 118 -4.44 -9.10 -16.54
N ILE A 119 -4.29 -8.71 -15.28
CA ILE A 119 -5.39 -8.40 -14.36
C ILE A 119 -6.16 -7.14 -14.79
N LEU A 120 -5.48 -6.22 -15.47
CA LEU A 120 -6.11 -5.07 -16.10
C LEU A 120 -6.80 -5.53 -17.39
N ARG A 121 -8.06 -5.12 -17.59
CA ARG A 121 -8.79 -5.43 -18.83
C ARG A 121 -8.42 -4.45 -19.94
N ASP A 122 -8.36 -3.17 -19.62
CA ASP A 122 -8.22 -2.08 -20.60
C ASP A 122 -6.75 -1.90 -21.00
N LEU A 123 -6.49 -1.78 -22.31
CA LEU A 123 -5.14 -1.56 -22.85
C LEU A 123 -4.55 -0.21 -22.44
N GLU A 124 -5.39 0.84 -22.36
CA GLU A 124 -4.99 2.18 -21.89
C GLU A 124 -4.46 2.12 -20.45
N LYS A 125 -5.13 1.37 -19.57
CA LYS A 125 -4.70 1.15 -18.18
C LYS A 125 -3.39 0.36 -18.10
N LYS A 126 -3.22 -0.67 -18.95
CA LYS A 126 -1.95 -1.41 -19.05
C LYS A 126 -0.81 -0.49 -19.50
N SER A 127 -1.06 0.32 -20.52
CA SER A 127 -0.09 1.29 -21.01
C SER A 127 0.24 2.32 -19.94
N PHE A 128 -0.76 2.87 -19.26
CA PHE A 128 -0.57 3.80 -18.14
C PHE A 128 0.36 3.21 -17.08
N VAL A 129 0.06 2.00 -16.58
CA VAL A 129 0.89 1.36 -15.56
C VAL A 129 2.32 1.13 -16.06
N ALA A 130 2.50 0.63 -17.29
CA ALA A 130 3.82 0.41 -17.86
C ALA A 130 4.65 1.71 -17.92
N PHE A 131 4.04 2.82 -18.35
CA PHE A 131 4.73 4.10 -18.46
C PHE A 131 4.88 4.83 -17.11
N VAL A 132 4.03 4.59 -16.11
CA VAL A 132 4.29 5.04 -14.72
C VAL A 132 5.52 4.34 -14.15
N ILE A 133 5.66 3.03 -14.41
CA ILE A 133 6.87 2.29 -14.03
C ILE A 133 8.09 2.91 -14.71
N LEU A 134 8.03 3.18 -16.02
CA LEU A 134 9.11 3.86 -16.73
C LEU A 134 9.42 5.24 -16.13
N ALA A 135 8.42 6.06 -15.80
CA ALA A 135 8.62 7.37 -15.19
C ALA A 135 9.41 7.27 -13.87
N LYS A 136 9.08 6.29 -13.02
CA LYS A 136 9.84 6.01 -11.79
C LYS A 136 11.27 5.58 -12.07
N LEU A 137 11.46 4.74 -13.10
CA LEU A 137 12.78 4.31 -13.52
C LEU A 137 13.62 5.47 -14.07
N ILE A 138 13.03 6.37 -14.87
CA ILE A 138 13.67 7.59 -15.40
C ILE A 138 14.17 8.43 -14.24
N HIS A 139 13.26 8.78 -13.32
CA HIS A 139 13.58 9.58 -12.14
C HIS A 139 14.74 8.98 -11.33
N TYR A 140 14.74 7.65 -11.17
CA TYR A 140 15.83 6.96 -10.47
C TYR A 140 17.17 6.99 -11.22
N ILE A 141 17.19 6.72 -12.53
CA ILE A 141 18.45 6.69 -13.29
C ILE A 141 19.02 8.09 -13.49
N GLU A 142 18.20 9.14 -13.44
CA GLU A 142 18.68 10.52 -13.49
C GLU A 142 19.43 10.90 -12.21
N GLY A 143 18.90 10.50 -11.05
CA GLY A 143 19.50 10.77 -9.73
C GLY A 143 20.52 9.74 -9.22
N SER A 144 20.69 8.60 -9.89
CA SER A 144 21.55 7.50 -9.44
C SER A 144 22.47 6.96 -10.53
N GLU A 145 23.60 6.38 -10.13
CA GLU A 145 24.49 5.56 -10.97
C GLU A 145 24.41 4.07 -10.65
N ASP A 146 23.71 3.69 -9.58
CA ASP A 146 23.62 2.30 -9.10
C ASP A 146 22.47 1.55 -9.78
N TYR A 147 22.67 1.23 -11.07
CA TYR A 147 21.69 0.45 -11.84
C TYR A 147 22.34 -0.48 -12.86
N TYR A 148 21.61 -1.56 -13.18
CA TYR A 148 21.92 -2.43 -14.31
C TYR A 148 21.13 -2.01 -15.54
N LYS A 149 21.84 -1.80 -16.64
CA LYS A 149 21.25 -1.53 -17.96
C LYS A 149 20.42 -2.73 -18.40
N LYS A 150 19.24 -2.46 -18.98
CA LYS A 150 18.30 -3.49 -19.44
C LYS A 150 17.83 -3.26 -20.86
N LEU A 151 17.40 -4.35 -21.49
CA LEU A 151 16.58 -4.32 -22.70
C LEU A 151 15.11 -4.27 -22.25
N MET A 152 14.43 -3.17 -22.53
CA MET A 152 13.04 -2.96 -22.16
C MET A 152 12.13 -3.29 -23.34
N VAL A 153 11.21 -4.23 -23.14
CA VAL A 153 10.24 -4.66 -24.15
C VAL A 153 8.88 -4.08 -23.78
N ILE A 154 8.34 -3.19 -24.61
CA ILE A 154 7.09 -2.47 -24.33
C ILE A 154 6.10 -2.72 -25.47
N PRO A 155 4.95 -3.37 -25.17
CA PRO A 155 3.92 -3.58 -26.17
C PRO A 155 2.95 -2.42 -26.31
N ASN A 156 2.33 -2.33 -27.48
CA ASN A 156 1.25 -1.39 -27.83
C ASN A 156 1.62 0.09 -27.66
N VAL A 157 2.83 0.48 -28.06
CA VAL A 157 3.30 1.87 -27.91
C VAL A 157 2.55 2.87 -28.80
N ASP A 158 1.87 2.38 -29.84
CA ASP A 158 0.96 3.15 -30.70
C ASP A 158 -0.21 3.76 -29.95
N ILE A 159 -0.65 3.15 -28.84
CA ILE A 159 -1.69 3.70 -27.98
C ILE A 159 -1.14 4.89 -27.18
N PHE A 160 0.07 4.77 -26.67
CA PHE A 160 0.66 5.79 -25.80
C PHE A 160 1.14 7.01 -26.61
N PHE A 161 2.01 6.78 -27.60
CA PHE A 161 2.56 7.82 -28.47
C PHE A 161 1.67 8.07 -29.70
N ASP A 162 0.39 8.34 -29.47
CA ASP A 162 -0.58 8.61 -30.54
C ASP A 162 -0.33 9.98 -31.19
N SER A 163 -0.04 9.99 -32.49
CA SER A 163 0.22 11.18 -33.29
C SER A 163 -0.93 12.17 -33.27
N HIS A 164 -2.18 11.69 -33.38
CA HIS A 164 -3.35 12.55 -33.47
C HIS A 164 -3.55 13.32 -32.18
N TYR A 165 -3.22 12.71 -31.05
CA TYR A 165 -3.33 13.34 -29.75
C TYR A 165 -2.16 14.29 -29.48
N ILE A 166 -0.92 13.83 -29.68
CA ILE A 166 0.29 14.62 -29.42
C ILE A 166 0.30 15.89 -30.26
N ASP A 167 -0.03 15.78 -31.55
CA ASP A 167 -0.07 16.91 -32.49
C ASP A 167 -1.39 17.70 -32.42
N SER A 168 -2.38 17.26 -31.63
CA SER A 168 -3.67 17.94 -31.60
C SER A 168 -3.56 19.35 -31.02
N SER A 169 -4.35 20.26 -31.58
CA SER A 169 -4.62 21.56 -30.96
C SER A 169 -5.32 21.44 -29.60
N TYR A 170 -5.78 20.25 -29.21
CA TYR A 170 -6.34 19.97 -27.88
C TYR A 170 -5.25 19.70 -26.84
N ASN A 171 -4.04 19.31 -27.26
CA ASN A 171 -2.84 19.23 -26.42
C ASN A 171 -2.05 20.56 -26.39
N THR A 172 -2.73 21.66 -26.04
CA THR A 172 -2.10 23.01 -25.94
C THR A 172 -1.07 23.15 -24.82
N ALA A 173 -0.91 22.12 -23.99
CA ALA A 173 -0.03 22.13 -22.83
C ALA A 173 1.38 21.65 -23.11
N ASN A 174 1.63 21.08 -24.30
CA ASN A 174 2.89 20.43 -24.65
C ASN A 174 3.22 19.25 -23.71
N TYR A 175 2.20 18.52 -23.26
CA TYR A 175 2.39 17.28 -22.51
C TYR A 175 2.72 16.14 -23.47
N GLY A 176 3.54 15.20 -23.01
CA GLY A 176 3.85 13.98 -23.75
C GLY A 176 5.01 14.12 -24.73
N LYS A 177 6.08 14.84 -24.34
CA LYS A 177 7.31 14.86 -25.11
C LYS A 177 7.90 13.46 -25.12
N ILE A 178 7.90 12.84 -26.30
CA ILE A 178 8.47 11.50 -26.54
C ILE A 178 9.89 11.40 -26.00
N GLU A 179 10.67 12.48 -26.13
CA GLU A 179 12.06 12.57 -25.70
C GLU A 179 12.22 12.37 -24.19
N GLU A 180 11.30 12.87 -23.37
CA GLU A 180 11.34 12.74 -21.91
C GLU A 180 11.21 11.27 -21.45
N PHE A 181 10.52 10.43 -22.23
CA PHE A 181 10.35 9.01 -21.90
C PHE A 181 11.41 8.08 -22.50
N ILE A 182 12.12 8.53 -23.54
CA ILE A 182 13.02 7.67 -24.31
C ILE A 182 14.49 8.10 -24.12
N GLU A 183 14.77 9.39 -24.22
CA GLU A 183 16.14 9.92 -24.23
C GLU A 183 16.94 9.63 -22.95
N PRO A 184 16.39 9.72 -21.72
CA PRO A 184 17.12 9.40 -20.49
C PRO A 184 17.71 7.99 -20.51
N PHE A 185 16.94 7.02 -21.00
CA PHE A 185 17.37 5.64 -21.10
C PHE A 185 18.44 5.42 -22.17
N PHE A 186 18.29 6.03 -23.35
CA PHE A 186 19.29 5.95 -24.41
C PHE A 186 20.63 6.56 -23.97
N LYS A 187 20.61 7.74 -23.32
CA LYS A 187 21.81 8.40 -22.77
C LYS A 187 22.55 7.50 -21.76
N ARG A 188 21.81 6.69 -20.99
CA ARG A 188 22.37 5.74 -20.01
C ARG A 188 22.66 4.35 -20.60
N GLY A 189 22.44 4.13 -21.90
CA GLY A 189 22.78 2.90 -22.62
C GLY A 189 21.81 1.74 -22.41
N PHE A 190 20.54 2.02 -22.10
CA PHE A 190 19.47 1.03 -22.14
C PHE A 190 19.06 0.73 -23.58
N GLY A 191 18.51 -0.46 -23.82
CA GLY A 191 17.94 -0.85 -25.10
C GLY A 191 16.41 -0.90 -25.04
N PHE A 192 15.75 -0.72 -26.19
CA PHE A 192 14.30 -0.84 -26.30
C PHE A 192 13.87 -1.78 -27.43
N VAL A 193 12.78 -2.50 -27.19
CA VAL A 193 11.98 -3.17 -28.21
C VAL A 193 10.55 -2.70 -28.04
N PHE A 194 10.11 -1.85 -28.96
CA PHE A 194 8.72 -1.39 -29.02
C PHE A 194 7.94 -2.22 -30.02
N SER A 195 6.74 -2.65 -29.63
CA SER A 195 5.78 -3.22 -30.58
C SER A 195 4.55 -2.34 -30.66
N ALA A 196 4.05 -2.19 -31.87
CA ALA A 196 2.88 -1.41 -32.21
C ALA A 196 1.99 -2.23 -33.13
N ASN A 197 0.68 -2.24 -32.87
CA ASN A 197 -0.26 -2.97 -33.73
C ASN A 197 -0.69 -2.11 -34.93
N GLN A 198 -0.79 -0.80 -34.74
CA GLN A 198 -1.25 0.17 -35.75
C GLN A 198 -0.24 1.32 -35.85
N ILE A 199 0.77 1.11 -36.68
CA ILE A 199 1.89 2.04 -36.85
C ILE A 199 1.46 3.44 -37.33
N ARG A 200 0.32 3.58 -38.01
CA ARG A 200 -0.25 4.87 -38.42
C ARG A 200 -0.61 5.80 -37.26
N TYR A 201 -0.88 5.25 -36.08
CA TYR A 201 -1.14 6.06 -34.89
C TYR A 201 0.15 6.47 -34.20
N LEU A 202 1.27 5.80 -34.46
CA LEU A 202 2.53 6.12 -33.81
C LEU A 202 3.09 7.46 -34.31
N HIS A 203 3.40 8.34 -33.37
CA HIS A 203 3.95 9.65 -33.67
C HIS A 203 5.31 9.57 -34.42
N PRO A 204 5.53 10.33 -35.51
CA PRO A 204 6.74 10.25 -36.32
C PRO A 204 8.07 10.41 -35.57
N HIS A 205 8.12 11.29 -34.57
CA HIS A 205 9.33 11.49 -33.74
C HIS A 205 9.78 10.23 -32.98
N VAL A 206 8.91 9.24 -32.75
CA VAL A 206 9.33 7.97 -32.13
C VAL A 206 10.37 7.28 -33.01
N PHE A 207 10.21 7.31 -34.34
CA PHE A 207 11.14 6.67 -35.28
C PHE A 207 12.55 7.25 -35.27
N ASN A 208 12.74 8.48 -34.74
CA ASN A 208 14.07 9.06 -34.58
C ASN A 208 14.96 8.25 -33.62
N TYR A 209 14.35 7.52 -32.68
CA TYR A 209 15.05 6.68 -31.71
C TYR A 209 15.26 5.23 -32.19
N PHE A 210 14.54 4.80 -33.23
CA PHE A 210 14.55 3.42 -33.70
C PHE A 210 15.13 3.30 -35.11
N GLN A 211 16.38 2.83 -35.18
CA GLN A 211 17.06 2.63 -36.45
C GLN A 211 16.74 1.27 -37.09
N ASN A 212 16.25 0.32 -36.29
CA ASN A 212 15.87 -1.02 -36.73
C ASN A 212 14.34 -1.16 -36.67
N ILE A 213 13.74 -1.63 -37.75
CA ILE A 213 12.29 -1.81 -37.86
C ILE A 213 12.03 -3.23 -38.38
N MET A 214 11.17 -3.96 -37.69
CA MET A 214 10.66 -5.24 -38.13
C MET A 214 9.17 -5.11 -38.36
N SER A 215 8.70 -5.59 -39.50
CA SER A 215 7.28 -5.57 -39.85
C SER A 215 6.80 -6.97 -40.20
N LEU A 216 5.67 -7.34 -39.60
CA LEU A 216 4.87 -8.49 -40.00
C LEU A 216 3.91 -8.07 -41.12
N GLN A 217 2.99 -8.95 -41.50
CA GLN A 217 1.96 -8.63 -42.49
C GLN A 217 1.19 -7.35 -42.11
N ALA A 218 1.12 -6.41 -43.05
CA ALA A 218 0.32 -5.19 -42.93
C ALA A 218 -0.70 -5.11 -44.06
N THR A 219 -1.98 -4.95 -43.72
CA THR A 219 -3.09 -4.93 -44.69
C THR A 219 -3.80 -3.57 -44.79
N ASP A 220 -3.71 -2.72 -43.77
CA ASP A 220 -4.30 -1.38 -43.80
C ASP A 220 -3.46 -0.44 -44.69
N PRO A 221 -4.06 0.20 -45.70
CA PRO A 221 -3.34 1.11 -46.60
C PRO A 221 -2.60 2.25 -45.89
N ARG A 222 -3.10 2.72 -44.74
CA ARG A 222 -2.48 3.81 -43.97
C ARG A 222 -1.23 3.34 -43.24
N ASP A 223 -1.27 2.13 -42.67
CA ASP A 223 -0.10 1.52 -42.03
C ASP A 223 0.99 1.22 -43.07
N ILE A 224 0.59 0.72 -44.25
CA ILE A 224 1.47 0.50 -45.39
C ILE A 224 2.14 1.83 -45.83
N ALA A 225 1.39 2.93 -45.89
CA ALA A 225 1.94 4.23 -46.26
C ALA A 225 3.04 4.71 -45.28
N VAL A 226 2.84 4.48 -43.97
CA VAL A 226 3.87 4.81 -42.96
C VAL A 226 5.07 3.87 -43.08
N LEU A 227 4.86 2.55 -43.17
CA LEU A 227 5.93 1.57 -43.34
C LEU A 227 6.74 1.80 -44.60
N LYS A 228 6.09 2.17 -45.70
CA LYS A 228 6.74 2.54 -46.96
C LYS A 228 7.81 3.61 -46.75
N ASN A 229 7.45 4.68 -46.05
CA ASN A 229 8.35 5.79 -45.77
C ASN A 229 9.42 5.40 -44.75
N GLN A 230 9.02 4.77 -43.64
CA GLN A 230 9.94 4.48 -42.53
C GLN A 230 10.92 3.35 -42.84
N MET A 231 10.54 2.38 -43.68
CA MET A 231 11.40 1.26 -44.09
C MET A 231 12.15 1.52 -45.40
N ASN A 232 11.96 2.68 -46.04
CA ASN A 232 12.49 2.99 -47.37
C ASN A 232 12.11 1.92 -48.42
N LEU A 233 10.84 1.49 -48.43
CA LEU A 233 10.37 0.54 -49.44
C LEU A 233 10.42 1.23 -50.81
N GLN A 234 11.32 0.81 -51.68
CA GLN A 234 11.65 1.54 -52.91
C GLN A 234 10.52 1.50 -53.91
N GLU A 235 10.04 2.67 -54.35
CA GLU A 235 9.49 2.79 -55.70
C GLU A 235 10.65 2.68 -56.69
N LEU A 236 10.76 1.56 -57.40
CA LEU A 236 11.65 1.50 -58.55
C LEU A 236 11.22 2.61 -59.52
N GLN A 237 11.93 3.74 -59.50
CA GLN A 237 11.82 4.77 -60.53
C GLN A 237 12.40 4.19 -61.82
N GLY A 238 11.60 3.41 -62.52
CA GLY A 238 11.83 3.18 -63.93
C GLY A 238 11.70 4.52 -64.64
N ALA A 239 12.79 5.02 -65.20
CA ALA A 239 12.78 6.13 -66.14
C ALA A 239 11.97 5.71 -67.38
N GLY A 240 10.66 5.88 -67.31
CA GLY A 240 9.71 5.47 -68.34
C GLY A 240 8.44 6.26 -68.16
N TYR A 241 8.30 7.30 -68.99
CA TYR A 241 7.12 8.12 -69.08
C TYR A 241 5.86 7.24 -69.21
N TYR A 242 4.83 7.53 -68.39
CA TYR A 242 3.46 7.00 -68.43
C TYR A 242 3.19 5.60 -67.86
N SER A 243 2.89 5.51 -66.55
CA SER A 243 1.85 4.60 -66.01
C SER A 243 1.69 4.76 -64.49
N SER A 244 0.57 5.30 -64.02
CA SER A 244 0.19 5.36 -62.59
C SER A 244 0.00 3.98 -61.93
N LYS A 245 -0.01 2.90 -62.70
CA LYS A 245 -0.14 1.51 -62.20
C LYS A 245 1.19 0.79 -61.94
N ARG A 246 2.35 1.42 -62.23
CA ARG A 246 3.69 0.80 -62.04
C ARG A 246 4.41 1.24 -60.76
N ASN A 247 3.80 2.11 -59.95
CA ASN A 247 4.37 2.57 -58.68
C ASN A 247 4.12 1.60 -57.51
N ASN A 248 3.43 0.46 -57.74
CA ASN A 248 3.35 -0.60 -56.73
C ASN A 248 4.66 -1.37 -56.73
N THR A 249 5.36 -1.26 -55.62
CA THR A 249 6.68 -1.85 -55.43
C THR A 249 6.48 -3.29 -55.01
N PHE A 250 7.27 -4.22 -55.56
CA PHE A 250 7.22 -5.62 -55.15
C PHE A 250 7.32 -5.79 -53.63
N GLN A 251 8.04 -4.89 -52.96
CA GLN A 251 8.20 -4.88 -51.50
C GLN A 251 6.90 -4.53 -50.76
N ILE A 252 6.08 -3.61 -51.28
CA ILE A 252 4.76 -3.30 -50.71
C ILE A 252 3.80 -4.48 -50.93
N ASP A 253 3.76 -5.02 -52.15
CA ASP A 253 2.93 -6.18 -52.46
C ASP A 253 3.34 -7.41 -51.64
N TYR A 254 4.64 -7.55 -51.35
CA TYR A 254 5.20 -8.59 -50.48
C TYR A 254 4.81 -8.38 -49.01
N LEU A 255 4.95 -7.16 -48.47
CA LEU A 255 4.52 -6.81 -47.11
C LEU A 255 3.04 -7.15 -46.86
N MET A 256 2.18 -6.96 -47.86
CA MET A 256 0.75 -7.30 -47.78
C MET A 256 0.47 -8.81 -47.77
N LYS A 257 1.41 -9.62 -48.27
CA LYS A 257 1.26 -11.06 -48.49
C LYS A 257 2.14 -11.93 -47.59
N LEU A 258 2.93 -11.32 -46.68
CA LEU A 258 3.77 -12.03 -45.72
C LEU A 258 2.97 -13.13 -45.00
N HIS A 259 3.56 -14.31 -44.91
CA HIS A 259 3.04 -15.41 -44.11
C HIS A 259 3.37 -15.22 -42.61
N GLY A 260 2.71 -15.98 -41.73
CA GLY A 260 2.79 -15.76 -40.27
C GLY A 260 4.18 -15.94 -39.65
N ASP A 261 5.09 -16.59 -40.36
CA ASP A 261 6.50 -16.81 -40.00
C ASP A 261 7.46 -15.93 -40.80
N GLU A 262 6.98 -15.13 -41.74
CA GLU A 262 7.80 -14.23 -42.52
C GLU A 262 7.79 -12.81 -41.92
N ILE A 263 8.94 -12.15 -41.98
CA ILE A 263 9.11 -10.77 -41.54
C ILE A 263 9.81 -9.96 -42.62
N LEU A 264 9.53 -8.67 -42.66
CA LEU A 264 10.33 -7.70 -43.38
C LEU A 264 11.18 -6.92 -42.38
N VAL A 265 12.49 -6.88 -42.61
CA VAL A 265 13.45 -6.30 -41.68
C VAL A 265 14.19 -5.13 -42.34
N LYS A 266 14.21 -3.99 -41.66
CA LYS A 266 15.09 -2.85 -41.92
C LYS A 266 16.08 -2.75 -40.77
N ARG A 267 17.37 -2.74 -41.06
CA ARG A 267 18.43 -2.55 -40.06
C ARG A 267 19.19 -1.26 -40.30
N SER A 268 19.83 -0.74 -39.26
CA SER A 268 20.69 0.45 -39.37
C SER A 268 21.92 0.24 -40.24
N ASP A 269 22.45 -0.99 -40.29
CA ASP A 269 23.65 -1.36 -41.04
C ASP A 269 23.38 -1.84 -42.47
N ILE A 270 22.12 -2.04 -42.84
CA ILE A 270 21.71 -2.50 -44.18
C ILE A 270 20.71 -1.51 -44.76
N TYR A 271 21.10 -0.84 -45.86
CA TYR A 271 20.32 0.24 -46.45
C TYR A 271 18.96 -0.22 -47.00
N GLN A 272 18.90 -1.44 -47.57
CA GLN A 272 17.67 -1.98 -48.17
C GLN A 272 16.95 -2.93 -47.20
N PRO A 273 15.61 -2.86 -47.10
CA PRO A 273 14.83 -3.81 -46.34
C PRO A 273 14.87 -5.19 -47.00
N PHE A 274 14.93 -6.24 -46.19
CA PHE A 274 15.07 -7.62 -46.66
C PHE A 274 14.11 -8.56 -45.91
N PRO A 275 13.65 -9.63 -46.57
CA PRO A 275 12.80 -10.64 -45.91
C PRO A 275 13.62 -11.50 -44.95
N GLY A 276 12.98 -11.91 -43.86
CA GLY A 276 13.48 -12.91 -42.91
C GLY A 276 12.40 -13.92 -42.57
N ILE A 277 12.81 -15.05 -41.99
CA ILE A 277 11.91 -16.11 -41.51
C ILE A 277 12.16 -16.27 -40.01
N LEU A 278 11.08 -16.25 -39.22
CA LEU A 278 11.09 -16.48 -37.80
C LEU A 278 11.19 -18.00 -37.53
N ASP A 279 12.28 -18.42 -36.89
CA ASP A 279 12.44 -19.82 -36.50
C ASP A 279 11.73 -20.10 -35.16
N PHE A 280 10.51 -20.61 -35.26
CA PHE A 280 9.71 -21.03 -34.10
C PHE A 280 9.92 -22.49 -33.71
N LYS A 281 10.77 -23.27 -34.41
CA LYS A 281 10.90 -24.72 -34.16
C LYS A 281 11.23 -25.02 -32.70
N ASN A 282 12.14 -24.24 -32.12
CA ASN A 282 12.54 -24.42 -30.72
C ASN A 282 11.40 -24.14 -29.75
N LEU A 283 10.53 -23.15 -30.03
CA LEU A 283 9.37 -22.80 -29.22
C LEU A 283 8.28 -23.89 -29.26
N TYR A 284 7.97 -24.42 -30.45
CA TYR A 284 6.98 -25.49 -30.59
C TYR A 284 7.45 -26.83 -30.04
N ASN A 285 8.75 -27.10 -30.12
CA ASN A 285 9.35 -28.34 -29.63
C ASN A 285 9.65 -28.31 -28.12
N THR A 286 9.56 -27.14 -27.46
CA THR A 286 9.71 -27.08 -26.01
C THR A 286 8.42 -27.51 -25.33
N THR A 287 8.48 -28.60 -24.57
CA THR A 287 7.40 -28.96 -23.66
C THR A 287 7.29 -27.90 -22.55
N PRO A 288 6.09 -27.34 -22.29
CA PRO A 288 5.88 -26.43 -21.18
C PRO A 288 6.31 -27.09 -19.87
N LEU A 289 7.03 -26.36 -19.03
CA LEU A 289 7.36 -26.83 -17.68
C LEU A 289 6.07 -26.99 -16.87
N THR A 290 5.99 -28.06 -16.08
CA THR A 290 4.91 -28.23 -15.09
C THR A 290 4.98 -27.14 -14.02
N LYS A 291 3.87 -26.86 -13.33
CA LYS A 291 3.85 -25.85 -12.24
C LYS A 291 4.95 -26.10 -11.19
N GLU A 292 5.20 -27.36 -10.83
CA GLU A 292 6.27 -27.72 -9.89
C GLU A 292 7.67 -27.45 -10.43
N GLN A 293 7.92 -27.77 -11.70
CA GLN A 293 9.19 -27.47 -12.35
C GLN A 293 9.42 -25.95 -12.43
N ILE A 294 8.38 -25.17 -12.74
CA ILE A 294 8.45 -23.70 -12.73
C ILE A 294 8.80 -23.21 -11.32
N ILE A 295 8.08 -23.69 -10.29
CA ILE A 295 8.33 -23.29 -8.90
C ILE A 295 9.77 -23.61 -8.49
N ASN A 296 10.24 -24.82 -8.74
CA ASN A 296 11.59 -25.25 -8.35
C ASN A 296 12.67 -24.48 -9.13
N PHE A 297 12.46 -24.27 -10.43
CA PHE A 297 13.37 -23.49 -11.26
C PHE A 297 13.47 -22.04 -10.77
N MET A 298 12.32 -21.42 -10.49
CA MET A 298 12.26 -20.04 -10.01
C MET A 298 12.85 -19.90 -8.62
N ASP A 299 12.62 -20.86 -7.72
CA ASP A 299 13.21 -20.88 -6.38
C ASP A 299 14.74 -21.02 -6.44
N TRP A 300 15.27 -21.86 -7.36
CA TRP A 300 16.71 -21.95 -7.63
C TRP A 300 17.31 -20.63 -8.15
N GLN A 301 16.53 -19.84 -8.90
CA GLN A 301 16.88 -18.48 -9.33
C GLN A 301 16.69 -17.42 -8.22
N GLY A 302 16.30 -17.85 -7.01
CA GLY A 302 16.06 -17.01 -5.84
C GLY A 302 14.69 -16.33 -5.81
N TYR A 303 13.71 -16.81 -6.58
CA TYR A 303 12.32 -16.34 -6.57
C TYR A 303 11.43 -17.27 -5.75
N LYS A 304 11.00 -16.80 -4.57
CA LYS A 304 10.14 -17.57 -3.65
C LYS A 304 8.67 -17.52 -4.07
N LEU A 305 8.31 -18.20 -5.16
CA LEU A 305 6.96 -18.11 -5.75
C LEU A 305 5.83 -18.51 -4.81
N LYS A 306 5.94 -19.61 -4.05
CA LYS A 306 4.87 -20.09 -3.16
C LYS A 306 4.53 -19.07 -2.05
N PRO A 307 5.50 -18.58 -1.25
CA PRO A 307 5.24 -17.53 -0.28
C PRO A 307 4.68 -16.25 -0.90
N ILE A 308 5.17 -15.87 -2.08
CA ILE A 308 4.72 -14.65 -2.77
C ILE A 308 3.27 -14.80 -3.26
N GLU A 309 2.93 -15.92 -3.91
CA GLU A 309 1.57 -16.24 -4.37
C GLU A 309 0.60 -16.24 -3.18
N GLN A 310 0.98 -16.83 -2.04
CA GLN A 310 0.14 -16.85 -0.86
C GLN A 310 -0.01 -15.47 -0.21
N LYS A 311 1.05 -14.65 -0.18
CA LYS A 311 0.96 -13.23 0.23
C LYS A 311 0.06 -12.43 -0.70
N ILE A 312 0.16 -12.64 -2.01
CA ILE A 312 -0.70 -11.98 -3.02
C ILE A 312 -2.15 -12.41 -2.83
N LEU A 313 -2.43 -13.71 -2.69
CA LEU A 313 -3.79 -14.22 -2.46
C LEU A 313 -4.40 -13.71 -1.16
N ASN A 314 -3.60 -13.56 -0.11
CA ASN A 314 -4.04 -12.95 1.15
C ASN A 314 -4.31 -11.44 0.98
N LYS A 315 -3.50 -10.71 0.19
CA LYS A 315 -3.76 -9.30 -0.15
C LYS A 315 -5.02 -9.12 -1.03
N ILE A 316 -5.30 -10.05 -1.95
CA ILE A 316 -6.46 -10.00 -2.85
C ILE A 316 -7.78 -10.25 -2.11
N LYS A 317 -7.75 -10.98 -0.98
CA LYS A 317 -8.95 -11.24 -0.19
C LYS A 317 -9.44 -9.96 0.47
N LYS A 318 -10.33 -9.25 -0.23
CA LYS A 318 -11.14 -8.19 0.38
C LYS A 318 -12.11 -8.79 1.39
N THR A 319 -12.08 -8.26 2.60
CA THR A 319 -13.02 -8.60 3.66
C THR A 319 -14.44 -8.19 3.27
N LEU A 320 -15.45 -8.76 3.93
CA LEU A 320 -16.84 -8.35 3.77
C LEU A 320 -17.01 -6.84 4.04
N PHE A 321 -16.32 -6.30 5.04
CA PHE A 321 -16.30 -4.86 5.31
C PHE A 321 -15.73 -4.06 4.13
N GLU A 322 -14.58 -4.43 3.58
CA GLU A 322 -13.97 -3.71 2.45
C GLU A 322 -14.86 -3.76 1.19
N LYS A 323 -15.58 -4.87 0.99
CA LYS A 323 -16.54 -5.00 -0.13
C LYS A 323 -17.79 -4.14 0.06
N ASP A 324 -18.32 -4.06 1.28
CA ASP A 324 -19.55 -3.35 1.58
C ASP A 324 -19.35 -1.83 1.73
N PHE A 325 -18.21 -1.39 2.27
CA PHE A 325 -17.93 0.03 2.55
C PHE A 325 -17.14 0.75 1.45
N GLY A 326 -16.49 0.03 0.53
CA GLY A 326 -15.86 0.60 -0.68
C GLY A 326 -14.92 1.78 -0.37
N ILE A 327 -15.26 2.97 -0.84
CA ILE A 327 -14.45 4.20 -0.62
C ILE A 327 -14.34 4.60 0.87
N TYR A 328 -15.22 4.09 1.73
CA TYR A 328 -15.18 4.31 3.18
C TYR A 328 -14.49 3.15 3.92
N ALA A 329 -13.81 2.24 3.22
CA ALA A 329 -13.10 1.11 3.84
C ALA A 329 -12.01 1.57 4.83
N GLU A 330 -11.49 2.79 4.70
CA GLU A 330 -10.57 3.34 5.69
C GLU A 330 -11.22 3.54 7.07
N PHE A 331 -12.54 3.68 7.16
CA PHE A 331 -13.26 3.85 8.43
C PHE A 331 -13.65 2.52 9.10
N ILE A 332 -13.20 1.36 8.60
CA ILE A 332 -13.63 0.05 9.09
C ILE A 332 -13.37 -0.14 10.57
N GLU A 333 -12.20 0.30 11.08
CA GLU A 333 -11.86 0.18 12.51
C GLU A 333 -12.82 1.01 13.38
N GLU A 334 -13.11 2.24 12.97
CA GLU A 334 -14.06 3.12 13.66
C GLU A 334 -15.48 2.55 13.61
N ILE A 335 -15.88 1.97 12.49
CA ILE A 335 -17.18 1.30 12.31
C ILE A 335 -17.26 0.05 13.20
N ILE A 336 -16.20 -0.75 13.30
CA ILE A 336 -16.15 -1.92 14.19
C ILE A 336 -16.31 -1.48 15.64
N ASN A 337 -15.58 -0.45 16.07
CA ASN A 337 -15.66 0.11 17.43
C ASN A 337 -17.07 0.63 17.74
N PHE A 338 -17.65 1.38 16.81
CA PHE A 338 -19.01 1.88 16.91
C PHE A 338 -20.05 0.75 17.04
N LEU A 339 -19.99 -0.28 16.18
CA LEU A 339 -20.94 -1.40 16.21
C LEU A 339 -20.75 -2.27 17.46
N ASN A 340 -19.53 -2.42 17.97
CA ASN A 340 -19.27 -3.07 19.26
C ASN A 340 -19.91 -2.30 20.42
N ALA A 341 -19.75 -0.97 20.44
CA ALA A 341 -20.36 -0.12 21.46
C ALA A 341 -21.90 -0.18 21.39
N LEU A 342 -22.49 -0.14 20.19
CA LEU A 342 -23.93 -0.28 20.02
C LEU A 342 -24.45 -1.64 20.48
N LYS A 343 -23.72 -2.74 20.22
CA LYS A 343 -24.10 -4.08 20.66
C LYS A 343 -24.21 -4.20 22.20
N LEU A 344 -23.42 -3.42 22.94
CA LEU A 344 -23.51 -3.35 24.41
C LEU A 344 -24.73 -2.53 24.87
N VAL A 345 -25.16 -1.55 24.08
CA VAL A 345 -26.25 -0.61 24.41
C VAL A 345 -27.61 -1.08 23.86
N ASP A 346 -27.62 -2.00 22.88
CA ASP A 346 -28.82 -2.61 22.26
C ASP A 346 -29.78 -3.22 23.30
N GLN A 347 -29.28 -3.60 24.48
CA GLN A 347 -30.08 -4.20 25.55
C GLN A 347 -30.77 -3.17 26.47
N ILE A 348 -30.40 -1.88 26.40
CA ILE A 348 -30.70 -0.89 27.46
C ILE A 348 -31.62 0.25 26.96
N GLY A 349 -31.77 0.49 25.65
CA GLY A 349 -32.77 1.47 25.20
C GLY A 349 -32.95 1.64 23.69
N ASN A 350 -34.01 2.35 23.29
CA ASN A 350 -34.37 2.56 21.89
C ASN A 350 -33.32 3.41 21.14
N LEU A 351 -32.60 2.78 20.21
CA LEU A 351 -31.60 3.41 19.34
C LEU A 351 -32.26 4.06 18.12
N TYR A 352 -32.76 5.28 18.27
CA TYR A 352 -33.31 6.05 17.15
C TYR A 352 -32.23 6.56 16.19
N THR A 353 -32.59 6.76 14.91
CA THR A 353 -31.68 7.23 13.84
C THR A 353 -30.82 8.43 14.25
N SER A 354 -31.39 9.45 14.90
CA SER A 354 -30.66 10.66 15.31
C SER A 354 -29.61 10.38 16.39
N LYS A 355 -29.91 9.47 17.31
CA LYS A 355 -29.01 9.05 18.39
C LYS A 355 -27.86 8.21 17.82
N VAL A 356 -28.19 7.26 16.95
CA VAL A 356 -27.22 6.39 16.27
C VAL A 356 -26.26 7.20 15.40
N LYS A 357 -26.77 8.16 14.62
CA LYS A 357 -25.93 9.09 13.83
C LYS A 357 -25.03 9.96 14.72
N LYS A 358 -25.53 10.45 15.86
CA LYS A 358 -24.73 11.26 16.80
C LYS A 358 -23.56 10.43 17.38
N GLU A 359 -23.82 9.18 17.76
CA GLU A 359 -22.79 8.25 18.23
C GLU A 359 -21.78 7.91 17.13
N LEU A 360 -22.23 7.52 15.93
CA LEU A 360 -21.35 7.22 14.81
C LEU A 360 -20.38 8.37 14.52
N LEU A 361 -20.88 9.60 14.56
CA LEU A 361 -20.06 10.80 14.38
C LEU A 361 -18.91 10.87 15.39
N GLN A 362 -19.12 10.49 16.65
CA GLN A 362 -18.06 10.53 17.68
C GLN A 362 -16.89 9.61 17.35
N TYR A 363 -17.16 8.44 16.76
CA TYR A 363 -16.13 7.47 16.38
C TYR A 363 -15.36 7.90 15.13
N ILE A 364 -16.06 8.41 14.11
CA ILE A 364 -15.42 8.76 12.83
C ILE A 364 -14.83 10.17 12.81
N ASN A 365 -15.27 11.10 13.67
CA ASN A 365 -14.97 12.53 13.56
C ASN A 365 -13.46 12.83 13.59
N LEU A 366 -12.69 12.12 14.40
CA LEU A 366 -11.23 12.35 14.46
C LEU A 366 -10.57 12.03 13.12
N LYS A 367 -10.93 10.91 12.50
CA LYS A 367 -10.40 10.50 11.19
C LYS A 367 -10.97 11.33 10.05
N ALA A 368 -12.27 11.59 10.06
CA ALA A 368 -12.94 12.44 9.07
C ALA A 368 -12.38 13.87 9.08
N SER A 369 -12.08 14.44 10.26
CA SER A 369 -11.49 15.78 10.39
C SER A 369 -10.04 15.89 9.88
N LYS A 370 -9.31 14.78 9.84
CA LYS A 370 -7.97 14.71 9.20
C LYS A 370 -8.07 14.66 7.68
N LYS A 371 -9.19 14.16 7.15
CA LYS A 371 -9.40 13.92 5.72
C LYS A 371 -10.11 15.09 5.04
N VAL A 372 -10.98 15.78 5.76
CA VAL A 372 -11.82 16.84 5.20
C VAL A 372 -11.93 18.00 6.18
N GLN A 373 -11.73 19.23 5.69
CA GLN A 373 -11.74 20.43 6.53
C GLN A 373 -13.16 20.93 6.86
N ASP A 374 -14.16 20.65 6.01
CA ASP A 374 -15.52 21.14 6.19
C ASP A 374 -16.37 20.24 7.11
N LYS A 375 -17.01 20.87 8.11
CA LYS A 375 -17.96 20.23 9.03
C LYS A 375 -19.22 19.71 8.33
N VAL A 376 -19.59 20.28 7.17
CA VAL A 376 -20.72 19.77 6.37
C VAL A 376 -20.35 18.42 5.76
N GLN A 377 -19.18 18.33 5.13
CA GLN A 377 -18.69 17.10 4.51
C GLN A 377 -18.45 15.98 5.53
N ILE A 378 -18.02 16.29 6.75
CA ILE A 378 -17.93 15.29 7.85
C ILE A 378 -19.31 14.69 8.17
N LYS A 379 -20.39 15.49 8.12
CA LYS A 379 -21.75 14.97 8.33
C LYS A 379 -22.23 14.14 7.15
N GLU A 380 -21.83 14.47 5.93
CA GLU A 380 -22.11 13.65 4.74
C GLU A 380 -21.43 12.29 4.84
N ILE A 381 -20.14 12.23 5.21
CA ILE A 381 -19.42 10.97 5.48
C ILE A 381 -20.19 10.12 6.50
N ARG A 382 -20.62 10.72 7.61
CA ARG A 382 -21.43 10.04 8.63
C ARG A 382 -22.71 9.46 8.05
N ASP A 383 -23.42 10.25 7.26
CA ASP A 383 -24.72 9.85 6.70
C ASP A 383 -24.56 8.72 5.68
N ASP A 384 -23.54 8.80 4.82
CA ASP A 384 -23.23 7.75 3.84
C ASP A 384 -22.81 6.44 4.53
N ILE A 385 -21.93 6.51 5.53
CA ILE A 385 -21.52 5.34 6.32
C ILE A 385 -22.74 4.74 7.04
N PHE A 386 -23.59 5.57 7.65
CA PHE A 386 -24.80 5.09 8.30
C PHE A 386 -25.72 4.36 7.31
N ASP A 387 -25.96 4.94 6.14
CA ASP A 387 -26.81 4.35 5.12
C ASP A 387 -26.21 3.03 4.61
N MET A 388 -24.89 2.91 4.50
CA MET A 388 -24.21 1.65 4.18
C MET A 388 -24.39 0.60 5.29
N ILE A 389 -24.20 0.98 6.55
CA ILE A 389 -24.40 0.08 7.70
C ILE A 389 -25.83 -0.50 7.69
N VAL A 390 -26.84 0.32 7.41
CA VAL A 390 -28.25 -0.11 7.33
C VAL A 390 -28.51 -0.95 6.08
N LYS A 391 -28.15 -0.44 4.89
CA LYS A 391 -28.37 -1.11 3.60
C LYS A 391 -27.75 -2.50 3.55
N HIS A 392 -26.56 -2.65 4.08
CA HIS A 392 -25.83 -3.91 4.05
C HIS A 392 -26.25 -4.84 5.20
N GLY A 393 -27.10 -4.42 6.14
CA GLY A 393 -27.64 -5.27 7.22
C GLY A 393 -26.71 -5.43 8.42
N TYR A 394 -25.78 -4.50 8.62
CA TYR A 394 -24.97 -4.39 9.84
C TYR A 394 -25.77 -3.80 11.00
N LEU A 395 -26.69 -2.87 10.70
CA LEU A 395 -27.80 -2.49 11.56
C LEU A 395 -29.11 -2.92 10.89
N ILE A 396 -30.03 -3.46 11.68
CA ILE A 396 -31.37 -3.85 11.24
C ILE A 396 -32.39 -3.00 11.98
N GLU A 397 -33.42 -2.57 11.26
CA GLU A 397 -34.55 -1.88 11.85
C GLU A 397 -35.35 -2.84 12.75
N ALA A 398 -35.44 -2.49 14.02
CA ALA A 398 -36.25 -3.15 15.02
C ALA A 398 -37.39 -2.22 15.46
N HIS A 399 -38.59 -2.78 15.60
CA HIS A 399 -39.73 -2.07 16.15
C HIS A 399 -40.04 -2.64 17.54
N PRO A 400 -39.66 -1.95 18.63
CA PRO A 400 -39.94 -2.45 19.97
C PRO A 400 -41.47 -2.51 20.19
N ASN A 401 -41.93 -3.61 20.78
CA ASN A 401 -43.32 -3.79 21.14
C ASN A 401 -43.72 -2.77 22.20
N ARG A 402 -44.83 -2.05 22.00
CA ARG A 402 -45.43 -1.24 23.06
C ARG A 402 -45.97 -2.16 24.16
N ALA A 403 -46.11 -1.63 25.37
CA ALA A 403 -46.80 -2.31 26.47
C ALA A 403 -48.23 -2.77 26.12
N SER A 404 -48.82 -2.21 25.05
CA SER A 404 -50.11 -2.60 24.47
C SER A 404 -50.06 -3.74 23.45
N GLY A 405 -48.89 -4.33 23.15
CA GLY A 405 -48.72 -5.39 22.16
C GLY A 405 -48.68 -4.94 20.70
N SER A 406 -48.74 -3.62 20.43
CA SER A 406 -48.62 -3.04 19.10
C SER A 406 -47.20 -2.56 18.81
N GLU A 407 -46.73 -2.72 17.57
CA GLU A 407 -45.41 -2.26 17.15
C GLU A 407 -45.27 -0.73 17.29
N SER A 408 -44.11 -0.28 17.76
CA SER A 408 -43.74 1.13 17.78
C SER A 408 -43.68 1.71 16.36
N MET A 409 -44.41 2.81 16.10
CA MET A 409 -44.26 3.62 14.88
C MET A 409 -42.85 4.19 14.68
N ARG A 410 -42.00 4.22 15.73
CA ARG A 410 -40.63 4.71 15.63
C ARG A 410 -39.68 3.55 15.39
N THR A 411 -38.93 3.63 14.29
CA THR A 411 -37.80 2.75 13.96
C THR A 411 -36.70 2.88 15.02
N SER A 412 -36.29 1.76 15.56
CA SER A 412 -35.04 1.62 16.33
C SER A 412 -34.08 0.73 15.55
N TYR A 413 -32.79 0.77 15.87
CA TYR A 413 -31.79 -0.09 15.22
C TYR A 413 -31.22 -1.08 16.21
N VAL A 414 -30.88 -2.28 15.73
CA VAL A 414 -30.17 -3.32 16.46
C VAL A 414 -29.04 -3.85 15.58
N VAL A 415 -27.93 -4.26 16.18
CA VAL A 415 -26.80 -4.84 15.44
C VAL A 415 -27.21 -6.16 14.79
N GLY A 416 -27.12 -6.21 13.46
CA GLY A 416 -27.54 -7.34 12.66
C GLY A 416 -26.54 -8.51 12.68
N PRO A 417 -26.99 -9.73 12.32
CA PRO A 417 -26.15 -10.94 12.29
C PRO A 417 -25.08 -10.91 11.19
N LYS A 418 -25.13 -9.94 10.26
CA LYS A 418 -24.05 -9.76 9.28
C LYS A 418 -22.79 -9.21 9.95
N TYR A 419 -22.93 -8.42 11.00
CA TYR A 419 -21.78 -7.85 11.70
C TYR A 419 -20.84 -8.93 12.25
N THR A 420 -21.38 -9.96 12.90
CA THR A 420 -20.58 -11.08 13.43
C THR A 420 -19.87 -11.84 12.32
N LYS A 421 -20.55 -12.11 11.20
CA LYS A 421 -19.95 -12.77 10.02
C LYS A 421 -18.82 -11.94 9.41
N ALA A 422 -19.03 -10.63 9.27
CA ALA A 422 -18.02 -9.73 8.72
C ALA A 422 -16.83 -9.54 9.67
N LEU A 423 -17.07 -9.56 10.98
CA LEU A 423 -16.05 -9.46 12.01
C LEU A 423 -15.17 -10.71 12.05
N GLU A 424 -15.76 -11.91 11.94
CA GLU A 424 -14.99 -13.16 11.78
C GLU A 424 -14.17 -13.17 10.48
N ASP A 425 -14.73 -12.72 9.37
CA ASP A 425 -14.04 -12.62 8.08
C ASP A 425 -12.88 -11.63 8.13
N TYR A 426 -13.06 -10.49 8.82
CA TYR A 426 -12.04 -9.47 9.04
C TYR A 426 -10.83 -10.04 9.78
N PHE A 427 -11.04 -10.67 10.94
CA PHE A 427 -9.95 -11.21 11.75
C PHE A 427 -9.28 -12.43 11.11
N LYS A 428 -10.04 -13.30 10.42
CA LYS A 428 -9.46 -14.42 9.65
C LYS A 428 -8.55 -13.96 8.51
N THR A 429 -8.85 -12.80 7.92
CA THR A 429 -8.13 -12.28 6.75
C THR A 429 -6.95 -11.40 7.13
N LYS A 430 -7.08 -10.58 8.18
CA LYS A 430 -6.04 -9.66 8.66
C LYS A 430 -5.02 -10.32 9.61
N GLY A 431 -5.40 -11.43 10.27
CA GLY A 431 -4.54 -12.12 11.23
C GLY A 431 -4.49 -11.48 12.62
N ASP A 432 -5.29 -10.44 12.86
CA ASP A 432 -5.37 -9.70 14.12
C ASP A 432 -6.37 -10.34 15.10
N THR A 433 -6.28 -9.96 16.38
CA THR A 433 -7.28 -10.29 17.41
C THR A 433 -8.08 -9.04 17.81
N ILE A 434 -9.28 -9.22 18.40
CA ILE A 434 -10.12 -8.10 18.89
C ILE A 434 -9.34 -7.15 19.82
N SER A 435 -8.31 -7.65 20.51
CA SER A 435 -7.40 -6.92 21.39
C SER A 435 -6.49 -5.90 20.70
N ASP A 436 -6.32 -5.97 19.39
CA ASP A 436 -5.39 -5.11 18.64
C ASP A 436 -6.08 -3.83 18.11
N ILE A 437 -7.42 -3.79 18.15
CA ILE A 437 -8.18 -2.56 17.88
C ILE A 437 -8.19 -1.72 19.15
N SER A 438 -7.35 -0.68 19.19
CA SER A 438 -7.32 0.23 20.33
C SER A 438 -8.67 0.95 20.46
N MET A 439 -9.45 0.63 21.50
CA MET A 439 -10.51 1.51 21.96
C MET A 439 -9.86 2.73 22.62
N ASP A 440 -9.40 3.68 21.80
CA ASP A 440 -9.24 5.04 22.28
C ASP A 440 -10.64 5.62 22.46
N THR A 441 -11.23 5.36 23.62
CA THR A 441 -12.39 6.09 24.08
C THR A 441 -12.02 7.56 24.09
N THR A 442 -12.57 8.32 23.13
CA THR A 442 -12.75 9.76 23.24
C THR A 442 -13.64 10.01 24.46
N LYS A 443 -13.02 10.03 25.65
CA LYS A 443 -13.61 10.55 26.88
C LYS A 443 -13.93 12.02 26.66
N LYS A 444 -15.13 12.29 26.12
CA LYS A 444 -15.99 13.42 26.47
C LYS A 444 -17.35 13.32 25.78
N ASN A 445 -18.35 13.04 26.61
CA ASN A 445 -19.76 13.38 26.49
C ASN A 445 -20.62 12.58 25.50
N SER A 446 -21.00 11.36 25.90
CA SER A 446 -22.38 10.92 25.68
C SER A 446 -23.12 10.97 27.03
N GLU A 447 -24.15 11.82 27.12
CA GLU A 447 -24.97 12.00 28.34
C GLU A 447 -25.69 10.71 28.75
N ILE A 448 -25.82 9.75 27.82
CA ILE A 448 -26.44 8.45 28.05
C ILE A 448 -25.51 7.52 28.85
N ALA A 449 -24.19 7.64 28.68
CA ALA A 449 -23.23 6.85 29.45
C ALA A 449 -23.21 7.27 30.94
N SER A 450 -23.43 8.55 31.25
CA SER A 450 -23.31 9.09 32.61
C SER A 450 -24.50 8.80 33.54
N GLU A 451 -25.74 8.76 33.04
CA GLU A 451 -26.92 8.49 33.90
C GLU A 451 -27.08 7.00 34.21
N ILE A 452 -26.66 6.12 33.31
CA ILE A 452 -26.73 4.66 33.52
C ILE A 452 -25.54 4.19 34.38
N LEU A 453 -24.33 4.77 34.22
CA LEU A 453 -23.19 4.48 35.10
C LEU A 453 -23.49 4.79 36.57
N ASN A 454 -24.17 5.91 36.84
CA ASN A 454 -24.41 6.35 38.22
C ASN A 454 -25.48 5.52 38.95
N THR A 455 -26.29 4.74 38.23
CA THR A 455 -27.35 3.92 38.83
C THR A 455 -26.96 2.43 38.95
N PHE A 456 -25.87 2.01 38.31
CA PHE A 456 -25.35 0.62 38.34
C PHE A 456 -24.04 0.45 39.13
N LEU A 457 -23.55 1.50 39.81
CA LEU A 457 -22.34 1.44 40.65
C LEU A 457 -22.62 1.05 42.12
N GLU A 458 -23.71 0.34 42.38
CA GLU A 458 -23.86 -0.52 43.57
C GLU A 458 -23.82 -1.99 43.18
N GLU A 459 -22.82 -2.40 42.40
CA GLU A 459 -22.32 -3.76 42.44
C GLU A 459 -20.83 -3.75 42.05
N THR A 460 -20.04 -4.38 42.90
CA THR A 460 -18.58 -4.34 42.94
C THR A 460 -17.94 -4.88 41.66
N ASP A 461 -17.48 -4.00 40.78
CA ASP A 461 -16.62 -4.37 39.66
C ASP A 461 -15.14 -4.02 39.96
N ASN A 462 -14.37 -5.07 40.21
CA ASN A 462 -12.95 -5.06 40.53
C ASN A 462 -12.09 -4.81 39.27
N SER A 463 -12.11 -3.60 38.70
CA SER A 463 -11.06 -3.17 37.75
C SER A 463 -10.57 -1.76 38.06
N ILE A 464 -9.75 -1.65 39.10
CA ILE A 464 -9.19 -0.39 39.62
C ILE A 464 -8.01 0.13 38.77
N ILE A 465 -7.68 -0.50 37.63
CA ILE A 465 -6.43 -0.22 36.88
C ILE A 465 -6.70 -0.01 35.39
N ASP A 466 -6.26 1.14 34.87
CA ASP A 466 -6.21 1.43 33.43
C ASP A 466 -5.06 0.65 32.76
N ASN A 467 -5.42 -0.46 32.11
CA ASN A 467 -4.48 -1.36 31.43
C ASN A 467 -3.66 -0.68 30.33
N LYS A 468 -4.14 0.41 29.71
CA LYS A 468 -3.42 1.11 28.64
C LYS A 468 -2.28 1.95 29.21
N ILE A 469 -2.53 2.63 30.32
CA ILE A 469 -1.50 3.36 31.07
C ILE A 469 -0.44 2.40 31.58
N LEU A 470 -0.86 1.25 32.11
CA LEU A 470 0.04 0.24 32.62
C LEU A 470 0.94 -0.36 31.52
N LYS A 471 0.39 -0.77 30.36
CA LYS A 471 1.18 -1.29 29.23
C LYS A 471 2.20 -0.28 28.71
N LYS A 472 1.81 1.00 28.57
CA LYS A 472 2.74 2.06 28.16
C LYS A 472 3.89 2.21 29.14
N LYS A 473 3.62 2.12 30.45
CA LYS A 473 4.67 2.27 31.48
C LYS A 473 5.55 1.03 31.63
N LEU A 474 4.99 -0.16 31.43
CA LEU A 474 5.76 -1.39 31.32
C LEU A 474 6.76 -1.26 30.16
N SER A 475 6.30 -0.85 28.98
CA SER A 475 7.17 -0.58 27.83
C SER A 475 8.27 0.45 28.13
N GLU A 476 7.96 1.59 28.77
CA GLU A 476 8.96 2.60 29.16
C GLU A 476 10.03 2.06 30.12
N GLN A 477 9.68 1.19 31.06
CA GLN A 477 10.64 0.58 32.00
C GLN A 477 11.43 -0.55 31.33
N SER A 478 10.81 -1.34 30.45
CA SER A 478 11.53 -2.36 29.66
C SER A 478 12.54 -1.71 28.71
N SER A 479 12.21 -0.58 28.07
CA SER A 479 13.18 0.17 27.24
C SER A 479 14.39 0.64 28.05
N LYS A 480 14.21 1.06 29.30
CA LYS A 480 15.33 1.42 30.19
C LYS A 480 16.18 0.21 30.57
N LEU A 481 15.55 -0.93 30.83
CA LEU A 481 16.25 -2.19 31.11
C LEU A 481 17.15 -2.60 29.92
N VAL A 482 16.61 -2.54 28.70
CA VAL A 482 17.34 -2.85 27.46
C VAL A 482 18.49 -1.87 27.24
N TRP A 483 18.29 -0.58 27.52
CA TRP A 483 19.36 0.41 27.41
C TRP A 483 20.53 0.15 28.38
N GLU A 484 20.25 -0.19 29.63
CA GLU A 484 21.28 -0.53 30.60
C GLU A 484 22.02 -1.84 30.24
N LEU A 485 21.31 -2.81 29.66
CA LEU A 485 21.94 -4.02 29.10
C LEU A 485 22.87 -3.68 27.92
N PHE A 486 22.47 -2.76 27.05
CA PHE A 486 23.33 -2.28 25.97
C PHE A 486 24.60 -1.61 26.51
N LEU A 487 24.49 -0.79 27.57
CA LEU A 487 25.65 -0.19 28.22
C LEU A 487 26.56 -1.23 28.87
N MET A 488 26.00 -2.27 29.49
CA MET A 488 26.78 -3.39 30.02
C MET A 488 27.57 -4.11 28.91
N TYR A 489 26.92 -4.39 27.77
CA TYR A 489 27.57 -4.99 26.60
C TYR A 489 28.72 -4.12 26.08
N GLU A 490 28.49 -2.81 25.92
CA GLU A 490 29.50 -1.86 25.47
C GLU A 490 30.73 -1.81 26.41
N HIS A 491 30.49 -1.83 27.72
CA HIS A 491 31.57 -1.87 28.70
C HIS A 491 32.32 -3.21 28.70
N ASN A 492 31.65 -4.34 28.47
CA ASN A 492 32.30 -5.63 28.32
C ASN A 492 33.20 -5.67 27.07
N GLU A 493 32.74 -5.17 25.92
CA GLU A 493 33.53 -5.07 24.69
C GLU A 493 34.77 -4.17 24.84
N LYS A 494 34.68 -3.15 25.71
CA LYS A 494 35.78 -2.24 26.03
C LYS A 494 36.70 -2.75 27.15
N ASN A 495 36.51 -3.97 27.65
CA ASN A 495 37.21 -4.54 28.80
C ASN A 495 37.05 -3.73 30.11
N GLU A 496 35.98 -2.94 30.24
CA GLU A 496 35.66 -2.12 31.40
C GLU A 496 34.72 -2.86 32.39
N PHE A 497 35.04 -4.11 32.71
CA PHE A 497 34.17 -5.04 33.45
C PHE A 497 33.68 -4.51 34.81
N GLY A 498 34.48 -3.70 35.50
CA GLY A 498 34.07 -3.06 36.76
C GLY A 498 32.89 -2.09 36.61
N LYS A 499 32.78 -1.41 35.46
CA LYS A 499 31.64 -0.53 35.16
C LYS A 499 30.40 -1.35 34.79
N ALA A 500 30.57 -2.41 33.99
CA ALA A 500 29.49 -3.34 33.66
C ALA A 500 28.88 -4.00 34.92
N LEU A 501 29.73 -4.46 35.85
CA LEU A 501 29.29 -5.02 37.13
C LEU A 501 28.50 -4.01 37.98
N LYS A 502 28.93 -2.75 38.02
CA LYS A 502 28.24 -1.68 38.77
C LYS A 502 26.85 -1.37 38.22
N ILE A 503 26.68 -1.43 36.89
CA ILE A 503 25.37 -1.28 36.25
C ILE A 503 24.46 -2.47 36.60
N GLY A 504 24.96 -3.68 36.41
CA GLY A 504 24.18 -4.90 36.63
C GLY A 504 23.78 -5.17 38.09
N GLU A 505 24.57 -4.71 39.08
CA GLU A 505 24.34 -4.95 40.51
C GLU A 505 22.96 -4.50 41.00
N THR A 506 22.46 -3.38 40.46
CA THR A 506 21.20 -2.77 40.92
C THR A 506 20.09 -2.86 39.89
N LEU A 507 20.34 -3.48 38.73
CA LEU A 507 19.45 -3.44 37.57
C LEU A 507 18.05 -4.00 37.87
N ILE A 508 17.96 -5.23 38.40
CA ILE A 508 16.68 -5.88 38.72
C ILE A 508 15.92 -5.10 39.80
N ILE A 509 16.61 -4.60 40.83
CA ILE A 509 15.98 -3.86 41.93
C ILE A 509 15.47 -2.50 41.43
N ASN A 510 16.23 -1.81 40.59
CA ASN A 510 15.84 -0.53 40.03
C ASN A 510 14.65 -0.68 39.09
N TYR A 511 14.64 -1.72 38.25
CA TYR A 511 13.48 -2.06 37.42
C TYR A 511 12.21 -2.26 38.28
N ILE A 512 12.29 -3.12 39.30
CA ILE A 512 11.19 -3.41 40.23
C ILE A 512 10.71 -2.13 40.96
N ARG A 513 11.64 -1.36 41.52
CA ARG A 513 11.34 -0.16 42.29
C ARG A 513 10.71 0.92 41.41
N ASN A 514 11.26 1.13 40.22
CA ASN A 514 10.75 2.13 39.28
C ASN A 514 9.36 1.76 38.79
N LEU A 515 9.11 0.47 38.54
CA LEU A 515 7.82 -0.05 38.11
C LEU A 515 6.75 0.15 39.20
N HIS A 516 7.08 -0.15 40.47
CA HIS A 516 6.22 0.09 41.63
C HIS A 516 5.96 1.59 41.89
N GLN A 517 7.00 2.43 41.89
CA GLN A 517 6.87 3.87 42.12
C GLN A 517 6.12 4.59 41.00
N THR A 518 6.34 4.18 39.74
CA THR A 518 5.65 4.76 38.58
C THR A 518 4.15 4.42 38.61
N PHE A 519 3.80 3.24 39.13
CA PHE A 519 2.42 2.84 39.31
C PHE A 519 1.71 3.67 40.40
N LEU A 520 2.30 3.79 41.59
CA LEU A 520 1.72 4.55 42.71
C LEU A 520 1.58 6.06 42.41
N LYS A 521 2.52 6.66 41.68
CA LYS A 521 2.45 8.10 41.33
C LYS A 521 1.32 8.46 40.37
N ASN A 522 0.87 7.53 39.54
CA ASN A 522 -0.05 7.82 38.44
C ASN A 522 -1.49 7.33 38.68
N ASN A 523 -1.73 6.61 39.78
CA ASN A 523 -3.04 6.12 40.18
C ASN A 523 -3.38 6.61 41.59
N SER A 524 -3.91 7.84 41.71
CA SER A 524 -4.34 8.44 42.98
C SER A 524 -5.45 7.65 43.71
N ASN A 525 -6.09 6.72 43.00
CA ASN A 525 -7.16 5.85 43.48
C ASN A 525 -6.70 4.38 43.63
N SER A 526 -5.38 4.10 43.64
CA SER A 526 -4.90 2.73 43.87
C SER A 526 -5.34 2.22 45.24
N PRO A 527 -5.75 0.94 45.38
CA PRO A 527 -6.03 0.32 46.67
C PRO A 527 -4.84 0.50 47.61
N PRO A 528 -5.07 0.81 48.91
CA PRO A 528 -4.00 0.92 49.91
C PRO A 528 -3.11 -0.34 49.99
N GLU A 529 -3.65 -1.48 49.56
CA GLU A 529 -2.97 -2.77 49.52
C GLU A 529 -1.82 -2.82 48.49
N PHE A 530 -1.82 -1.97 47.45
CA PHE A 530 -0.73 -1.89 46.46
C PHE A 530 0.46 -1.03 46.91
N ASP A 531 0.36 -0.37 48.06
CA ASP A 531 1.53 0.20 48.74
C ASP A 531 2.52 -0.91 49.15
N ASN A 532 2.03 -2.14 49.32
CA ASN A 532 2.86 -3.32 49.46
C ASN A 532 3.33 -3.82 48.07
N PRO A 533 4.64 -3.74 47.75
CA PRO A 533 5.18 -4.23 46.48
C PRO A 533 4.85 -5.70 46.24
N GLU A 534 4.73 -6.49 47.32
CA GLU A 534 4.45 -7.92 47.24
C GLU A 534 3.06 -8.23 46.69
N ILE A 535 2.06 -7.42 47.01
CA ILE A 535 0.68 -7.57 46.55
C ILE A 535 0.55 -7.06 45.12
N PHE A 536 1.30 -6.00 44.78
CA PHE A 536 1.36 -5.43 43.43
C PHE A 536 1.95 -6.40 42.39
N PHE A 537 3.05 -7.10 42.69
CA PHE A 537 3.61 -8.09 41.76
C PHE A 537 2.74 -9.32 41.59
N ASP A 538 2.07 -9.77 42.66
CA ASP A 538 1.13 -10.89 42.56
C ASP A 538 -0.09 -10.50 41.70
N TYR A 539 -0.52 -9.23 41.75
CA TYR A 539 -1.54 -8.70 40.85
C TYR A 539 -1.06 -8.67 39.38
N LEU A 540 0.15 -8.19 39.10
CA LEU A 540 0.68 -8.12 37.73
C LEU A 540 0.84 -9.51 37.10
N ALA A 541 1.32 -10.48 37.88
CA ALA A 541 1.48 -11.86 37.43
C ALA A 541 0.14 -12.60 37.26
N LYS A 542 -0.86 -12.31 38.11
CA LYS A 542 -2.20 -12.96 38.02
C LYS A 542 -3.02 -12.48 36.82
N ASN A 543 -2.75 -11.27 36.34
CA ASN A 543 -3.47 -10.66 35.21
C ASN A 543 -2.67 -10.72 33.89
N ASP A 544 -1.62 -11.55 33.82
CA ASP A 544 -0.75 -11.72 32.64
C ASP A 544 -0.14 -10.40 32.12
N LEU A 545 0.13 -9.46 33.01
CA LEU A 545 0.70 -8.14 32.68
C LEU A 545 2.24 -8.17 32.69
N ILE A 546 2.81 -9.16 33.36
CA ILE A 546 4.22 -9.53 33.31
C ILE A 546 4.28 -11.06 33.27
N LEU A 547 5.13 -11.61 32.41
CA LEU A 547 5.22 -13.06 32.17
C LEU A 547 5.99 -13.80 33.26
N LEU A 548 6.87 -13.09 33.98
CA LEU A 548 7.61 -13.63 35.11
C LEU A 548 6.77 -13.60 36.39
N LYS A 549 6.72 -14.73 37.09
CA LYS A 549 6.14 -14.82 38.44
C LYS A 549 7.09 -14.18 39.45
N LYS A 550 6.54 -13.67 40.55
CA LYS A 550 7.29 -13.11 41.69
C LYS A 550 8.45 -13.98 42.17
N ASN A 551 8.25 -15.30 42.25
CA ASN A 551 9.29 -16.24 42.66
C ASN A 551 10.45 -16.30 41.65
N GLU A 552 10.16 -16.19 40.35
CA GLU A 552 11.17 -16.17 39.30
C GLU A 552 11.97 -14.87 39.34
N ILE A 553 11.32 -13.73 39.58
CA ILE A 553 12.01 -12.44 39.78
C ILE A 553 12.94 -12.50 41.01
N LYS A 554 12.48 -13.10 42.12
CA LYS A 554 13.31 -13.33 43.32
C LYS A 554 14.49 -14.27 43.01
N ASP A 555 14.29 -15.28 42.18
CA ASP A 555 15.35 -16.21 41.75
C ASP A 555 16.38 -15.53 40.84
N TYR A 556 15.97 -14.71 39.87
CA TYR A 556 16.89 -13.93 39.03
C TYR A 556 17.71 -12.93 39.85
N HIS A 557 17.07 -12.24 40.80
CA HIS A 557 17.77 -11.35 41.72
C HIS A 557 18.78 -12.10 42.59
N LYS A 558 18.44 -13.31 43.06
CA LYS A 558 19.34 -14.17 43.83
C LYS A 558 20.52 -14.66 42.98
N LYS A 559 20.27 -15.10 41.75
CA LYS A 559 21.31 -15.50 40.78
C LYS A 559 22.26 -14.34 40.48
N ALA A 560 21.73 -13.16 40.19
CA ALA A 560 22.52 -11.95 39.95
C ALA A 560 23.39 -11.59 41.17
N LYS A 561 22.85 -11.67 42.40
CA LYS A 561 23.62 -11.44 43.63
C LYS A 561 24.72 -12.48 43.88
N GLN A 562 24.50 -13.74 43.49
CA GLN A 562 25.50 -14.80 43.68
C GLN A 562 26.78 -14.54 42.88
N ILE A 563 26.69 -13.84 41.74
CA ILE A 563 27.86 -13.38 40.96
C ILE A 563 28.76 -12.44 41.77
N PHE A 564 28.20 -11.69 42.72
CA PHE A 564 28.97 -10.78 43.58
C PHE A 564 29.60 -11.48 44.79
N THR A 565 29.17 -12.70 45.10
CA THR A 565 29.70 -13.53 46.20
C THR A 565 30.68 -14.62 45.74
N GLY A 566 30.79 -14.86 44.43
CA GLY A 566 31.68 -15.87 43.85
C GLY A 566 33.14 -15.43 43.74
N LEU A 567 34.06 -16.39 43.87
CA LEU A 567 35.48 -16.20 43.59
C LEU A 567 35.72 -16.37 42.07
N GLY A 568 36.01 -15.28 41.37
CA GLY A 568 36.32 -15.25 39.94
C GLY A 568 36.79 -13.87 39.48
N ASP A 569 37.52 -13.80 38.36
CA ASP A 569 37.95 -12.53 37.74
C ASP A 569 36.74 -11.72 37.24
N ASN A 570 36.88 -10.40 37.19
CA ASN A 570 35.81 -9.45 36.87
C ASN A 570 35.22 -9.67 35.47
N GLU A 571 36.01 -10.14 34.52
CA GLU A 571 35.56 -10.48 33.17
C GLU A 571 34.49 -11.58 33.19
N LYS A 572 34.81 -12.73 33.81
CA LYS A 572 33.88 -13.85 33.91
C LYS A 572 32.60 -13.44 34.65
N ARG A 573 32.74 -12.69 35.74
CA ARG A 573 31.60 -12.21 36.52
C ARG A 573 30.72 -11.23 35.73
N ALA A 574 31.31 -10.34 34.93
CA ALA A 574 30.56 -9.39 34.11
C ALA A 574 29.78 -10.07 32.97
N ASN A 575 30.39 -11.08 32.33
CA ASN A 575 29.75 -11.87 31.28
C ASN A 575 28.63 -12.77 31.85
N ASP A 576 28.88 -13.48 32.95
CA ASP A 576 27.87 -14.30 33.62
C ASP A 576 26.67 -13.43 34.09
N LEU A 577 26.95 -12.23 34.62
CA LEU A 577 25.90 -11.28 35.01
C LEU A 577 25.10 -10.77 33.80
N TYR A 578 25.78 -10.45 32.69
CA TYR A 578 25.12 -10.02 31.47
C TYR A 578 24.20 -11.10 30.89
N GLU A 579 24.61 -12.36 30.89
CA GLU A 579 23.76 -13.48 30.45
C GLU A 579 22.51 -13.63 31.32
N ILE A 580 22.66 -13.60 32.65
CA ILE A 580 21.53 -13.71 33.60
C ILE A 580 20.53 -12.55 33.39
N LEU A 581 21.03 -11.32 33.21
CA LEU A 581 20.18 -10.14 33.05
C LEU A 581 19.55 -10.06 31.65
N THR A 582 20.23 -10.58 30.64
CA THR A 582 19.68 -10.72 29.28
C THR A 582 18.56 -11.76 29.26
N GLU A 583 18.75 -12.92 29.90
CA GLU A 583 17.69 -13.93 30.06
C GLU A 583 16.48 -13.36 30.83
N PHE A 584 16.73 -12.59 31.89
CA PHE A 584 15.69 -11.88 32.64
C PHE A 584 14.91 -10.91 31.74
N SER A 585 15.57 -10.10 30.92
CA SER A 585 14.91 -9.17 29.98
C SER A 585 14.11 -9.91 28.91
N PHE A 586 14.66 -10.98 28.31
CA PHE A 586 13.93 -11.75 27.31
C PHE A 586 12.66 -12.41 27.86
N LYS A 587 12.66 -12.82 29.12
CA LYS A 587 11.45 -13.37 29.77
C LYS A 587 10.44 -12.32 30.18
N LEU A 588 10.81 -11.04 30.24
CA LEU A 588 9.87 -9.95 30.50
C LEU A 588 9.06 -9.55 29.25
N ASP A 589 9.60 -9.74 28.05
CA ASP A 589 9.03 -9.28 26.78
C ASP A 589 8.28 -10.36 25.95
N LYS A 590 8.16 -11.60 26.44
CA LYS A 590 7.77 -12.80 25.67
C LYS A 590 6.49 -13.53 26.10
#